data_AF-A0A955QVV0-F1
#
_entry.id   AF-A0A955QVV0-F1
#
_cell.length_a   1.000
_cell.length_b   1.000
_cell.length_c   1.000
_cell.angle_alpha   90.00
_cell.angle_beta   90.00
_cell.angle_gamma   90.00
#
_symmetry.space_group_name_H-M   'P 1'
#
loop_
_entity.id
_entity.type
_entity.pdbx_description
1 polymer ?
#
loop_
_entity_poly.entity_id
_entity_poly.type
_entity_poly.pdbx_seq_one_letter_code
_entity_poly.pdbx_strand_id
1 'polypeptide(L)'
;MTTLVYDHIESSLNELPIQNRTMIRLLLLQYFSVPQEEIEYMAADQPDSRFMAGVQPAEKRGSKEAIDNVSGRAGQYHLLLRQKRERPGLQIECLEQLIAHTAKEIQMAETMLSTEFELGRDRIQEAKDQAFTALVREARRQLDRGVEQGEIAEKEYPAKRLLLEYQLLLRRQERQRRRLKVAKQEFHIAGSSPLQDHEIAHIWGIPLGSLAARKVKALQQYLLTVQGYVQKTNGQANSAEPQQDQARPDYWQQTLGVLSTRPLERSVVSYTGQERSEDTLMEKLQSLATRQMAEDEETRFWGNITKIHDSEHSGMWTSHERAIFSLQRLSAILKDIDQSDDAIEENLRSRITPPSLAEQLPEPEQPEETGELSEEALGVLQKLVGELDDKRRN
;
A
#
# COMPACT_ATOMS: atom_id res chain seq x y z
N MET A 1 8.75 -28.40 -17.91
CA MET A 1 7.97 -27.14 -17.97
C MET A 1 8.81 -26.11 -18.68
N THR A 2 8.31 -25.56 -19.79
CA THR A 2 9.00 -24.57 -20.62
C THR A 2 8.97 -23.22 -19.90
N THR A 3 10.09 -22.74 -19.37
CA THR A 3 10.13 -21.48 -18.63
C THR A 3 10.65 -20.37 -19.55
N LEU A 4 9.78 -19.42 -19.88
CA LEU A 4 10.20 -18.12 -20.41
C LEU A 4 11.16 -17.48 -19.39
N VAL A 5 12.29 -16.95 -19.86
CA VAL A 5 13.30 -16.27 -19.03
C VAL A 5 13.46 -14.84 -19.52
N TYR A 6 13.95 -13.97 -18.65
CA TYR A 6 14.18 -12.55 -18.95
C TYR A 6 14.97 -12.32 -20.25
N ASP A 7 16.04 -13.08 -20.48
CA ASP A 7 16.90 -12.89 -21.65
C ASP A 7 16.13 -13.11 -22.96
N HIS A 8 15.16 -14.02 -22.98
CA HIS A 8 14.27 -14.21 -24.14
C HIS A 8 13.40 -12.97 -24.38
N ILE A 9 12.90 -12.34 -23.30
CA ILE A 9 12.06 -11.14 -23.35
C ILE A 9 12.87 -9.95 -23.88
N GLU A 10 14.05 -9.71 -23.31
CA GLU A 10 14.93 -8.60 -23.70
C GLU A 10 15.45 -8.76 -25.13
N SER A 11 15.89 -9.96 -25.50
CA SER A 11 16.36 -10.22 -26.88
C SER A 11 15.24 -10.05 -27.90
N SER A 12 14.04 -10.55 -27.59
CA SER A 12 12.87 -10.38 -28.46
C SER A 12 12.47 -8.92 -28.62
N LEU A 13 12.62 -8.09 -27.58
CA LEU A 13 12.37 -6.64 -27.66
C LEU A 13 13.37 -5.96 -28.59
N ASN A 14 14.66 -6.28 -28.44
CA ASN A 14 15.73 -5.63 -29.18
C ASN A 14 15.71 -5.96 -30.68
N GLU A 15 15.28 -7.16 -31.06
CA GLU A 15 15.13 -7.59 -32.46
C GLU A 15 13.97 -6.92 -33.22
N LEU A 16 13.01 -6.32 -32.52
CA LEU A 16 11.87 -5.68 -33.19
C LEU A 16 12.31 -4.43 -33.96
N PRO A 17 11.66 -4.14 -35.11
CA PRO A 17 11.80 -2.85 -35.78
C PRO A 17 11.43 -1.70 -34.84
N ILE A 18 12.09 -0.54 -34.99
CA ILE A 18 11.95 0.61 -34.09
C ILE A 18 10.49 0.93 -33.72
N GLN A 19 9.58 0.97 -34.70
CA GLN A 19 8.16 1.23 -34.48
C GLN A 19 7.50 0.24 -33.51
N ASN A 20 7.76 -1.05 -33.69
CA ASN A 20 7.15 -2.10 -32.87
C ASN A 20 7.85 -2.20 -31.52
N ARG A 21 9.16 -2.02 -31.50
CA ARG A 21 9.94 -1.94 -30.26
C ARG A 21 9.43 -0.82 -29.36
N THR A 22 9.29 0.40 -29.88
CA THR A 22 8.72 1.55 -29.15
C THR A 22 7.34 1.20 -28.55
N MET A 23 6.45 0.58 -29.34
CA MET A 23 5.12 0.20 -28.86
C MET A 23 5.16 -0.81 -27.70
N ILE A 24 5.96 -1.88 -27.82
CA ILE A 24 6.06 -2.87 -26.73
C ILE A 24 6.76 -2.26 -25.51
N ARG A 25 7.77 -1.40 -25.71
CA ARG A 25 8.48 -0.74 -24.61
C ARG A 25 7.57 0.20 -23.82
N LEU A 26 6.67 0.92 -24.50
CA LEU A 26 5.63 1.71 -23.83
C LEU A 26 4.61 0.83 -23.08
N LEU A 27 4.23 -0.33 -23.63
CA LEU A 27 3.37 -1.29 -22.91
C LEU A 27 4.05 -1.87 -21.66
N LEU A 28 5.38 -2.02 -21.70
CA LEU A 28 6.22 -2.54 -20.62
C LEU A 28 7.01 -1.43 -19.90
N LEU A 29 6.54 -0.19 -19.95
CA LEU A 29 7.25 0.98 -19.43
C LEU A 29 7.59 0.85 -17.93
N GLN A 30 6.81 0.07 -17.19
CA GLN A 30 7.08 -0.24 -15.78
C GLN A 30 8.35 -1.08 -15.53
N TYR A 31 8.91 -1.69 -16.57
CA TYR A 31 10.06 -2.60 -16.50
C TYR A 31 11.25 -2.17 -17.35
N PHE A 32 11.02 -1.36 -18.38
CA PHE A 32 12.04 -0.91 -19.32
C PHE A 32 11.97 0.60 -19.49
N SER A 33 13.12 1.25 -19.38
CA SER A 33 13.27 2.65 -19.79
C SER A 33 13.20 2.77 -21.31
N VAL A 34 12.73 3.92 -21.79
CA VAL A 34 12.68 4.23 -23.23
C VAL A 34 14.02 4.84 -23.65
N PRO A 35 14.76 4.25 -24.60
CA PRO A 35 16.03 4.78 -25.07
C PRO A 35 15.83 6.01 -25.94
N GLN A 36 16.89 6.80 -26.09
CA GLN A 36 16.89 8.05 -26.84
C GLN A 36 16.42 7.87 -28.30
N GLU A 37 16.83 6.80 -28.99
CA GLU A 37 16.40 6.55 -30.38
C GLU A 37 14.88 6.38 -30.52
N GLU A 38 14.21 5.80 -29.51
CA GLU A 38 12.77 5.58 -29.52
C GLU A 38 12.02 6.86 -29.19
N ILE A 39 12.61 7.72 -28.34
CA ILE A 39 12.13 9.08 -28.07
C ILE A 39 12.20 9.93 -29.35
N GLU A 40 13.32 9.88 -30.06
CA GLU A 40 13.51 10.58 -31.33
C GLU A 40 12.54 10.08 -32.41
N TYR A 41 12.34 8.76 -32.48
CA TYR A 41 11.32 8.17 -33.36
C TYR A 41 9.91 8.67 -33.03
N MET A 42 9.51 8.66 -31.75
CA MET A 42 8.21 9.15 -31.32
C MET A 42 8.02 10.64 -31.66
N ALA A 43 9.04 11.46 -31.41
CA ALA A 43 9.00 12.89 -31.70
C ALA A 43 8.89 13.17 -33.21
N ALA A 44 9.55 12.38 -34.06
CA ALA A 44 9.44 12.50 -35.52
C ALA A 44 8.09 12.03 -36.07
N ASP A 45 7.48 11.01 -35.46
CA ASP A 45 6.19 10.42 -35.86
C ASP A 45 4.97 11.24 -35.41
N GLN A 46 5.16 12.31 -34.61
CA GLN A 46 4.06 13.17 -34.18
C GLN A 46 3.39 13.89 -35.36
N PRO A 47 2.04 13.97 -35.37
CA PRO A 47 1.33 14.78 -36.34
C PRO A 47 1.74 16.25 -36.16
N ASP A 48 2.08 16.92 -37.27
CA ASP A 48 2.42 18.35 -37.19
C ASP A 48 1.12 19.15 -37.21
N SER A 49 0.90 19.94 -36.17
CA SER A 49 -0.31 20.76 -36.01
C SER A 49 -0.48 21.78 -37.15
N ARG A 50 0.59 22.10 -37.88
CA ARG A 50 0.55 22.94 -39.09
C ARG A 50 -0.08 22.25 -40.31
N PHE A 51 -0.15 20.91 -40.33
CA PHE A 51 -0.65 20.14 -41.45
C PHE A 51 -1.88 19.31 -41.00
N MET A 52 -3.04 19.97 -40.94
CA MET A 52 -4.31 19.37 -40.52
C MET A 52 -4.94 18.39 -41.53
N ALA A 53 -4.48 18.39 -42.80
CA ALA A 53 -4.80 17.38 -43.80
C ALA A 53 -3.84 17.53 -45.00
N GLY A 54 -2.88 16.62 -45.14
CA GLY A 54 -1.91 16.63 -46.24
C GLY A 54 -0.70 15.72 -45.99
N VAL A 55 0.01 15.38 -47.07
CA VAL A 55 1.25 14.60 -47.03
C VAL A 55 2.28 15.38 -46.22
N GLN A 56 2.65 14.83 -45.06
CA GLN A 56 3.67 15.43 -44.22
C GLN A 56 5.04 15.39 -44.93
N PRO A 57 5.93 16.36 -44.66
CA PRO A 57 7.29 16.33 -45.17
C PRO A 57 7.98 15.01 -44.79
N ALA A 58 8.65 14.35 -45.74
CA ALA A 58 9.32 13.06 -45.53
C ALA A 58 10.43 13.13 -44.47
N GLU A 59 11.04 14.31 -44.29
CA GLU A 59 12.06 14.56 -43.28
C GLU A 59 11.57 15.63 -42.31
N LYS A 60 10.82 15.21 -41.29
CA LYS A 60 10.68 16.00 -40.07
C LYS A 60 11.91 15.76 -39.20
N ARG A 61 12.81 16.72 -39.10
CA ARG A 61 13.71 16.76 -37.94
C ARG A 61 12.83 17.05 -36.73
N GLY A 62 12.68 16.08 -35.82
CA GLY A 62 11.97 16.28 -34.56
C GLY A 62 12.50 17.56 -33.91
N SER A 63 11.60 18.49 -33.56
CA SER A 63 12.03 19.69 -32.85
C SER A 63 12.61 19.25 -31.49
N LYS A 64 13.65 19.95 -31.01
CA LYS A 64 14.21 19.70 -29.68
C LYS A 64 13.11 19.70 -28.60
N GLU A 65 12.14 20.61 -28.76
CA GLU A 65 10.95 20.70 -27.92
C GLU A 65 10.08 19.43 -27.96
N ALA A 66 9.86 18.82 -29.13
CA ALA A 66 9.10 17.57 -29.23
C ALA A 66 9.82 16.41 -28.52
N ILE A 67 11.15 16.33 -28.67
CA ILE A 67 11.99 15.35 -27.97
C ILE A 67 11.90 15.56 -26.45
N ASP A 68 12.05 16.80 -25.98
CA ASP A 68 11.97 17.15 -24.56
C ASP A 68 10.58 16.84 -23.97
N ASN A 69 9.51 17.11 -24.72
CA ASN A 69 8.13 16.83 -24.30
C ASN A 69 7.84 15.31 -24.21
N VAL A 70 8.28 14.52 -25.21
CA VAL A 70 8.11 13.06 -25.18
C VAL A 70 8.95 12.46 -24.04
N SER A 71 10.20 12.90 -23.91
CA SER A 71 11.11 12.48 -22.84
C SER A 71 10.52 12.78 -21.46
N GLY A 72 10.02 14.00 -21.24
CA GLY A 72 9.38 14.42 -19.99
C GLY A 72 8.15 13.57 -19.65
N ARG A 73 7.25 13.35 -20.62
CA ARG A 73 6.06 12.48 -20.40
C ARG A 73 6.46 11.03 -20.15
N ALA A 74 7.36 10.47 -20.94
CA ALA A 74 7.83 9.08 -20.76
C ALA A 74 8.46 8.89 -19.37
N GLY A 75 9.33 9.82 -18.94
CA GLY A 75 9.96 9.80 -17.63
C GLY A 75 8.95 9.92 -16.48
N GLN A 76 7.95 10.79 -16.62
CA GLN A 76 6.83 10.90 -15.68
C GLN A 76 6.12 9.55 -15.55
N TYR A 77 5.54 9.01 -16.62
CA TYR A 77 4.78 7.75 -16.54
C TYR A 77 5.65 6.57 -16.07
N HIS A 78 6.92 6.53 -16.46
CA HIS A 78 7.85 5.52 -15.96
C HIS A 78 8.00 5.58 -14.44
N LEU A 79 8.24 6.78 -13.88
CA LEU A 79 8.31 6.99 -12.44
C LEU A 79 6.99 6.58 -11.75
N LEU A 80 5.85 7.00 -12.30
CA LEU A 80 4.53 6.67 -11.75
C LEU A 80 4.29 5.17 -11.66
N LEU A 81 4.50 4.43 -12.75
CA LEU A 81 4.26 2.99 -12.78
C LEU A 81 5.18 2.26 -11.82
N ARG A 82 6.44 2.70 -11.73
CA ARG A 82 7.39 2.18 -10.76
C ARG A 82 6.90 2.43 -9.33
N GLN A 83 6.43 3.63 -9.01
CA GLN A 83 5.87 3.95 -7.70
C GLN A 83 4.56 3.19 -7.40
N LYS A 84 3.68 3.00 -8.39
CA LYS A 84 2.45 2.19 -8.31
C LYS A 84 2.75 0.74 -7.92
N ARG A 85 3.89 0.21 -8.32
CA ARG A 85 4.37 -1.14 -7.98
C ARG A 85 5.20 -1.17 -6.69
N GLU A 86 6.05 -0.16 -6.47
CA GLU A 86 6.89 -0.04 -5.28
C GLU A 86 6.06 0.07 -4.00
N ARG A 87 5.03 0.92 -4.00
CA ARG A 87 4.15 1.14 -2.83
C ARG A 87 3.55 -0.16 -2.29
N PRO A 88 2.79 -0.97 -3.05
CA PRO A 88 2.23 -2.21 -2.54
C PRO A 88 3.34 -3.23 -2.19
N GLY A 89 4.48 -3.21 -2.88
CA GLY A 89 5.66 -4.00 -2.50
C GLY A 89 6.20 -3.66 -1.11
N LEU A 90 6.33 -2.37 -0.79
CA LEU A 90 6.69 -1.88 0.55
C LEU A 90 5.64 -2.23 1.61
N GLN A 91 4.35 -2.14 1.27
CA GLN A 91 3.29 -2.55 2.19
C GLN A 91 3.39 -4.03 2.53
N ILE A 92 3.65 -4.90 1.54
CA ILE A 92 3.86 -6.33 1.76
C ILE A 92 5.02 -6.55 2.73
N GLU A 93 6.18 -5.94 2.48
CA GLU A 93 7.36 -6.08 3.35
C GLU A 93 7.06 -5.64 4.80
N CYS A 94 6.46 -4.46 4.98
CA CYS A 94 6.13 -3.96 6.33
C CYS A 94 5.08 -4.84 7.03
N LEU A 95 4.04 -5.28 6.30
CA LEU A 95 2.98 -6.13 6.88
C LEU A 95 3.50 -7.53 7.23
N GLU A 96 4.37 -8.12 6.42
CA GLU A 96 4.97 -9.42 6.72
C GLU A 96 5.82 -9.34 7.99
N GLN A 97 6.60 -8.26 8.16
CA GLN A 97 7.32 -7.99 9.40
C GLN A 97 6.34 -7.82 10.56
N LEU A 98 5.39 -6.89 10.48
CA LEU A 98 4.40 -6.65 11.54
C LEU A 98 3.65 -7.92 11.97
N ILE A 99 3.27 -8.79 11.02
CA ILE A 99 2.61 -10.07 11.31
C ILE A 99 3.55 -11.01 12.06
N ALA A 100 4.82 -11.11 11.65
CA ALA A 100 5.82 -11.94 12.32
C ALA A 100 6.07 -11.48 13.76
N HIS A 101 6.21 -10.17 13.98
CA HIS A 101 6.34 -9.59 15.32
C HIS A 101 5.10 -9.84 16.18
N THR A 102 3.90 -9.65 15.62
CA THR A 102 2.64 -9.90 16.33
C THR A 102 2.48 -11.39 16.66
N ALA A 103 2.93 -12.29 15.78
CA ALA A 103 2.91 -13.73 16.05
C ALA A 103 3.81 -14.12 17.24
N LYS A 104 5.01 -13.52 17.35
CA LYS A 104 5.89 -13.71 18.51
C LYS A 104 5.26 -13.21 19.81
N GLU A 105 4.63 -12.04 19.80
CA GLU A 105 3.89 -11.50 20.96
C GLU A 105 2.73 -12.40 21.38
N ILE A 106 1.96 -12.94 20.42
CA ILE A 106 0.88 -13.89 20.70
C ILE A 106 1.44 -15.13 21.39
N GLN A 107 2.54 -15.69 20.86
CA GLN A 107 3.19 -16.86 21.45
C GLN A 107 3.70 -16.56 22.88
N MET A 108 4.31 -15.40 23.11
CA MET A 108 4.80 -15.01 24.43
C MET A 108 3.64 -14.78 25.42
N ALA A 109 2.54 -14.18 24.97
CA ALA A 109 1.35 -14.01 25.80
C ALA A 109 0.72 -15.36 26.17
N GLU A 110 0.66 -16.32 25.24
CA GLU A 110 0.21 -17.69 25.51
C GLU A 110 1.11 -18.41 26.52
N THR A 111 2.45 -18.25 26.41
CA THR A 111 3.38 -18.83 27.38
C THR A 111 3.17 -18.21 28.76
N MET A 112 3.14 -16.87 28.89
CA MET A 112 2.89 -16.20 30.17
C MET A 112 1.55 -16.61 30.81
N LEU A 113 0.47 -16.66 30.02
CA LEU A 113 -0.85 -17.09 30.50
C LEU A 113 -0.85 -18.53 31.04
N SER A 114 -0.07 -19.43 30.43
CA SER A 114 -0.01 -20.84 30.80
C SER A 114 1.01 -21.16 31.89
N THR A 115 2.17 -20.49 31.90
CA THR A 115 3.27 -20.77 32.84
C THR A 115 3.21 -19.91 34.10
N GLU A 116 2.93 -18.61 33.98
CA GLU A 116 2.96 -17.68 35.13
C GLU A 116 1.60 -17.57 35.82
N PHE A 117 0.52 -17.55 35.04
CA PHE A 117 -0.85 -17.37 35.56
C PHE A 117 -1.66 -18.66 35.64
N GLU A 118 -1.06 -19.80 35.25
CA GLU A 118 -1.65 -21.15 35.32
C GLU A 118 -3.08 -21.25 34.74
N LEU A 119 -3.39 -20.48 33.69
CA LEU A 119 -4.70 -20.57 33.05
C LEU A 119 -4.83 -21.88 32.27
N GLY A 120 -5.94 -22.58 32.51
CA GLY A 120 -6.30 -23.77 31.75
C GLY A 120 -6.43 -23.48 30.25
N ARG A 121 -5.99 -24.43 29.43
CA ARG A 121 -6.02 -24.34 27.95
C ARG A 121 -7.42 -24.00 27.42
N ASP A 122 -8.46 -24.48 28.08
CA ASP A 122 -9.85 -24.23 27.71
C ASP A 122 -10.19 -22.72 27.79
N ARG A 123 -9.72 -22.01 28.81
CA ARG A 123 -9.94 -20.55 28.95
C ARG A 123 -9.18 -19.75 27.89
N ILE A 124 -7.98 -20.19 27.53
CA ILE A 124 -7.19 -19.55 26.45
C ILE A 124 -7.90 -19.75 25.11
N GLN A 125 -8.46 -20.94 24.89
CA GLN A 125 -9.22 -21.25 23.69
C GLN A 125 -10.55 -20.46 23.62
N GLU A 126 -11.29 -20.37 24.73
CA GLU A 126 -12.47 -19.51 24.83
C GLU A 126 -12.14 -18.05 24.54
N ALA A 127 -11.04 -17.54 25.09
CA ALA A 127 -10.59 -16.18 24.84
C ALA A 127 -10.26 -15.96 23.36
N LYS A 128 -9.67 -16.95 22.68
CA LYS A 128 -9.38 -16.93 21.25
C LYS A 128 -10.64 -16.92 20.40
N ASP A 129 -11.64 -17.72 20.77
CA ASP A 129 -12.93 -17.79 20.06
C ASP A 129 -13.74 -16.49 20.24
N GLN A 130 -13.69 -15.90 21.43
CA GLN A 130 -14.31 -14.60 21.74
C GLN A 130 -13.51 -13.40 21.24
N ALA A 131 -12.29 -13.62 20.75
CA ALA A 131 -11.39 -12.55 20.36
C ALA A 131 -11.99 -11.66 19.26
N PHE A 132 -12.94 -12.10 18.45
CA PHE A 132 -13.53 -11.28 17.38
C PHE A 132 -14.90 -10.67 17.72
N THR A 133 -15.49 -11.05 18.85
CA THR A 133 -16.83 -10.61 19.27
C THR A 133 -16.82 -9.76 20.54
N ALA A 134 -15.78 -9.88 21.38
CA ALA A 134 -15.71 -9.15 22.65
C ALA A 134 -15.59 -7.62 22.48
N LEU A 135 -16.17 -6.85 23.40
CA LEU A 135 -15.97 -5.40 23.47
C LEU A 135 -14.79 -5.09 24.40
N VAL A 136 -13.56 -5.31 23.92
CA VAL A 136 -12.35 -5.25 24.75
C VAL A 136 -12.15 -3.89 25.44
N ARG A 137 -12.56 -2.79 24.80
CA ARG A 137 -12.52 -1.45 25.44
C ARG A 137 -13.42 -1.34 26.66
N GLU A 138 -14.63 -1.89 26.58
CA GLU A 138 -15.58 -1.89 27.69
C GLU A 138 -15.12 -2.84 28.79
N ALA A 139 -14.66 -4.03 28.41
CA ALA A 139 -14.11 -5.01 29.34
C ALA A 139 -12.87 -4.48 30.09
N ARG A 140 -11.99 -3.72 29.40
CA ARG A 140 -10.86 -3.03 30.04
C ARG A 140 -11.33 -1.98 31.05
N ARG A 141 -12.27 -1.11 30.66
CA ARG A 141 -12.85 -0.11 31.57
C ARG A 141 -13.58 -0.73 32.77
N GLN A 142 -14.18 -1.91 32.61
CA GLN A 142 -14.80 -2.65 33.71
C GLN A 142 -13.75 -3.27 34.63
N LEU A 143 -12.66 -3.80 34.06
CA LEU A 143 -11.53 -4.33 34.82
C LEU A 143 -10.88 -3.24 35.68
N ASP A 144 -10.62 -2.07 35.10
CA ASP A 144 -10.00 -0.95 35.80
C ASP A 144 -10.92 -0.46 36.94
N ARG A 145 -12.22 -0.28 36.67
CA ARG A 145 -13.22 0.06 37.71
C ARG A 145 -13.36 -0.99 38.80
N GLY A 146 -13.28 -2.28 38.46
CA GLY A 146 -13.37 -3.38 39.42
C GLY A 146 -12.16 -3.43 40.36
N VAL A 147 -10.99 -2.96 39.94
CA VAL A 147 -9.84 -2.77 40.83
C VAL A 147 -10.02 -1.54 41.71
N GLU A 148 -10.46 -0.42 41.14
CA GLU A 148 -10.75 0.80 41.92
C GLU A 148 -11.80 0.57 43.01
N GLN A 149 -12.78 -0.29 42.74
CA GLN A 149 -13.86 -0.67 43.67
C GLN A 149 -13.46 -1.82 44.62
N GLY A 150 -12.28 -2.41 44.46
CA GLY A 150 -11.80 -3.53 45.28
C GLY A 150 -12.53 -4.86 45.02
N GLU A 151 -13.28 -4.97 43.93
CA GLU A 151 -14.00 -6.19 43.52
C GLU A 151 -13.06 -7.24 42.91
N ILE A 152 -11.90 -6.82 42.40
CA ILE A 152 -10.88 -7.67 41.80
C ILE A 152 -9.61 -7.59 42.63
N ALA A 153 -9.09 -8.75 43.06
CA ALA A 153 -7.80 -8.81 43.74
C ALA A 153 -6.68 -8.33 42.80
N GLU A 154 -5.72 -7.55 43.31
CA GLU A 154 -4.58 -7.03 42.55
C GLU A 154 -3.79 -8.14 41.82
N LYS A 155 -3.79 -9.37 42.38
CA LYS A 155 -3.15 -10.55 41.78
C LYS A 155 -3.91 -11.12 40.57
N GLU A 156 -5.21 -10.92 40.47
CA GLU A 156 -6.04 -11.40 39.35
C GLU A 156 -6.09 -10.40 38.19
N TYR A 157 -5.81 -9.12 38.46
CA TYR A 157 -5.76 -8.07 37.45
C TYR A 157 -4.81 -8.39 36.28
N PRO A 158 -3.51 -8.70 36.49
CA PRO A 158 -2.57 -8.90 35.39
C PRO A 158 -2.97 -10.08 34.50
N ALA A 159 -3.53 -11.15 35.07
CA ALA A 159 -4.03 -12.30 34.31
C ALA A 159 -5.22 -11.93 33.40
N LYS A 160 -6.23 -11.25 33.95
CA LYS A 160 -7.40 -10.79 33.20
C LYS A 160 -7.01 -9.71 32.17
N ARG A 161 -6.07 -8.84 32.50
CA ARG A 161 -5.52 -7.81 31.60
C ARG A 161 -4.76 -8.43 30.44
N LEU A 162 -3.93 -9.44 30.70
CA LEU A 162 -3.19 -10.17 29.68
C LEU A 162 -4.12 -10.93 28.73
N LEU A 163 -5.23 -11.49 29.22
CA LEU A 163 -6.26 -12.10 28.35
C LEU A 163 -6.87 -11.09 27.37
N LEU A 164 -7.17 -9.88 27.83
CA LEU A 164 -7.69 -8.81 26.96
C LEU A 164 -6.64 -8.37 25.93
N GLU A 165 -5.38 -8.22 26.34
CA GLU A 165 -4.28 -7.91 25.41
C GLU A 165 -4.07 -9.03 24.39
N TYR A 166 -4.13 -10.30 24.80
CA TYR A 166 -4.07 -11.45 23.90
C TYR A 166 -5.18 -11.40 22.83
N GLN A 167 -6.42 -11.08 23.22
CA GLN A 167 -7.51 -10.87 22.26
C GLN A 167 -7.25 -9.71 21.30
N LEU A 168 -6.66 -8.60 21.76
CA LEU A 168 -6.29 -7.47 20.89
C LEU A 168 -5.21 -7.85 19.88
N LEU A 169 -4.20 -8.62 20.31
CA LEU A 169 -3.13 -9.13 19.44
C LEU A 169 -3.69 -10.03 18.33
N LEU A 170 -4.62 -10.94 18.67
CA LEU A 170 -5.31 -11.79 17.68
C LEU A 170 -6.09 -10.97 16.65
N ARG A 171 -6.86 -9.96 17.09
CA ARG A 171 -7.58 -9.05 16.17
C ARG A 171 -6.61 -8.32 15.25
N ARG A 172 -5.50 -7.80 15.81
CA ARG A 172 -4.48 -7.08 15.05
C ARG A 172 -3.84 -7.96 13.99
N GLN A 173 -3.46 -9.18 14.34
CA GLN A 173 -2.88 -10.13 13.39
C GLN A 173 -3.85 -10.39 12.22
N GLU A 174 -5.14 -10.58 12.51
CA GLU A 174 -6.15 -10.80 11.47
C GLU A 174 -6.35 -9.56 10.58
N ARG A 175 -6.40 -8.35 11.15
CA ARG A 175 -6.44 -7.10 10.37
C ARG A 175 -5.22 -6.97 9.45
N GLN A 176 -4.03 -7.24 9.96
CA GLN A 176 -2.79 -7.20 9.18
C GLN A 176 -2.79 -8.25 8.06
N ARG A 177 -3.27 -9.48 8.32
CA ARG A 177 -3.43 -10.52 7.28
C ARG A 177 -4.39 -10.10 6.17
N ARG A 178 -5.51 -9.47 6.52
CA ARG A 178 -6.46 -8.93 5.53
C ARG A 178 -5.82 -7.82 4.70
N ARG A 179 -5.10 -6.90 5.33
CA ARG A 179 -4.32 -5.85 4.65
C ARG A 179 -3.26 -6.46 3.73
N LEU A 180 -2.56 -7.52 4.17
CA LEU A 180 -1.54 -8.20 3.37
C LEU A 180 -2.14 -8.84 2.12
N LYS A 181 -3.32 -9.47 2.24
CA LYS A 181 -4.03 -10.04 1.10
C LYS A 181 -4.37 -8.97 0.06
N VAL A 182 -4.89 -7.83 0.51
CA VAL A 182 -5.20 -6.68 -0.37
C VAL A 182 -3.93 -6.15 -1.03
N ALA A 183 -2.85 -5.93 -0.26
CA ALA A 183 -1.58 -5.45 -0.79
C ALA A 183 -0.95 -6.42 -1.82
N LYS A 184 -1.04 -7.74 -1.60
CA LYS A 184 -0.59 -8.76 -2.57
C LYS A 184 -1.41 -8.72 -3.86
N GLN A 185 -2.71 -8.53 -3.75
CA GLN A 185 -3.58 -8.40 -4.90
C GLN A 185 -3.29 -7.10 -5.69
N GLU A 186 -3.12 -5.97 -4.98
CA GLU A 186 -2.71 -4.69 -5.58
C GLU A 186 -1.35 -4.79 -6.26
N PHE A 187 -0.37 -5.46 -5.64
CA PHE A 187 0.96 -5.69 -6.22
C PHE A 187 0.88 -6.51 -7.50
N HIS A 188 0.06 -7.57 -7.50
CA HIS A 188 -0.15 -8.39 -8.69
C HIS A 188 -0.79 -7.59 -9.82
N ILE A 189 -1.87 -6.85 -9.53
CA ILE A 189 -2.56 -6.00 -10.51
C ILE A 189 -1.61 -4.93 -11.07
N ALA A 190 -0.83 -4.28 -10.21
CA ALA A 190 0.15 -3.28 -10.61
C ALA A 190 1.22 -3.87 -11.53
N GLY A 191 1.69 -5.10 -11.25
CA GLY A 191 2.65 -5.79 -12.11
C GLY A 191 2.06 -6.35 -13.42
N SER A 192 0.78 -6.75 -13.42
CA SER A 192 0.16 -7.37 -14.60
C SER A 192 -0.55 -6.38 -15.53
N SER A 193 -0.69 -5.11 -15.14
CA SER A 193 -1.39 -4.10 -15.96
C SER A 193 -0.40 -3.39 -16.90
N PRO A 194 -0.49 -3.57 -18.23
CA PRO A 194 0.24 -2.72 -19.15
C PRO A 194 -0.34 -1.31 -19.18
N LEU A 195 0.38 -0.40 -19.83
CA LEU A 195 -0.07 0.97 -20.09
C LEU A 195 -1.37 0.98 -20.92
N GLN A 196 -2.29 1.88 -20.57
CA GLN A 196 -3.55 2.06 -21.30
C GLN A 196 -3.32 2.84 -22.59
N ASP A 197 -4.18 2.62 -23.59
CA ASP A 197 -4.00 3.22 -24.92
C ASP A 197 -3.99 4.75 -24.89
N HIS A 198 -4.79 5.37 -24.00
CA HIS A 198 -4.81 6.82 -23.83
C HIS A 198 -3.52 7.36 -23.19
N GLU A 199 -2.88 6.61 -22.30
CA GLU A 199 -1.60 6.95 -21.69
C GLU A 199 -0.48 6.86 -22.74
N ILE A 200 -0.48 5.80 -23.56
CA ILE A 200 0.49 5.63 -24.65
C ILE A 200 0.32 6.76 -25.68
N ALA A 201 -0.93 7.05 -26.08
CA ALA A 201 -1.25 8.14 -26.98
C ALA A 201 -0.81 9.50 -26.41
N HIS A 202 -0.97 9.70 -25.10
CA HIS A 202 -0.51 10.89 -24.42
C HIS A 202 1.02 10.99 -24.39
N ILE A 203 1.77 9.95 -24.03
CA ILE A 203 3.24 9.96 -24.04
C ILE A 203 3.78 10.23 -25.45
N TRP A 204 3.28 9.49 -26.43
CA TRP A 204 3.73 9.54 -27.82
C TRP A 204 3.28 10.84 -28.50
N GLY A 205 2.11 11.39 -28.14
CA GLY A 205 1.53 12.58 -28.77
C GLY A 205 0.84 12.28 -30.11
N ILE A 206 0.25 11.09 -30.24
CA ILE A 206 -0.48 10.65 -31.45
C ILE A 206 -1.98 10.49 -31.14
N PRO A 207 -2.86 10.59 -32.14
CA PRO A 207 -4.29 10.36 -31.93
C PRO A 207 -4.58 8.89 -31.58
N LEU A 208 -5.48 8.67 -30.61
CA LEU A 208 -5.84 7.34 -30.10
C LEU A 208 -6.25 6.35 -31.22
N GLY A 209 -6.97 6.83 -32.24
CA GLY A 209 -7.42 6.01 -33.37
C GLY A 209 -6.27 5.40 -34.20
N SER A 210 -5.05 5.96 -34.13
CA SER A 210 -3.88 5.42 -34.84
C SER A 210 -3.18 4.28 -34.09
N LEU A 211 -3.54 4.03 -32.83
CA LEU A 211 -2.77 3.19 -31.92
C LEU A 211 -3.15 1.70 -31.98
N ALA A 212 -4.44 1.40 -32.07
CA ALA A 212 -4.95 0.03 -31.96
C ALA A 212 -4.31 -0.93 -32.99
N ALA A 213 -4.26 -0.54 -34.27
CA ALA A 213 -3.68 -1.37 -35.32
C ALA A 213 -2.16 -1.56 -35.14
N ARG A 214 -1.45 -0.50 -34.72
CA ARG A 214 0.00 -0.53 -34.43
C ARG A 214 0.30 -1.47 -33.26
N LYS A 215 -0.51 -1.39 -32.19
CA LYS A 215 -0.41 -2.24 -31.00
C LYS A 215 -0.61 -3.72 -31.32
N VAL A 216 -1.64 -4.07 -32.08
CA VAL A 216 -1.88 -5.46 -32.50
C VAL A 216 -0.72 -6.01 -33.32
N LYS A 217 -0.22 -5.23 -34.29
CA LYS A 217 0.92 -5.63 -35.12
C LYS A 217 2.20 -5.83 -34.29
N ALA A 218 2.49 -4.90 -33.38
CA ALA A 218 3.64 -4.98 -32.50
C ALA A 218 3.56 -6.20 -31.57
N LEU A 219 2.40 -6.41 -30.93
CA LEU A 219 2.17 -7.55 -30.03
C LEU A 219 2.29 -8.88 -30.76
N GLN A 220 1.69 -9.00 -31.95
CA GLN A 220 1.79 -10.21 -32.76
C GLN A 220 3.25 -10.55 -33.10
N GLN A 221 4.02 -9.56 -33.56
CA GLN A 221 5.43 -9.77 -33.89
C GLN A 221 6.25 -10.14 -32.65
N TYR A 222 6.06 -9.41 -31.55
CA TYR A 222 6.74 -9.69 -30.29
C TYR A 222 6.50 -11.12 -29.80
N LEU A 223 5.24 -11.57 -29.77
CA LEU A 223 4.88 -12.90 -29.29
C LEU A 223 5.42 -14.00 -30.20
N LEU A 224 5.49 -13.77 -31.52
CA LEU A 224 6.11 -14.71 -32.46
C LEU A 224 7.62 -14.82 -32.22
N THR A 225 8.31 -13.69 -31.98
CA THR A 225 9.74 -13.68 -31.68
C THR A 225 10.04 -14.40 -30.36
N VAL A 226 9.29 -14.09 -29.29
CA VAL A 226 9.41 -14.77 -27.98
C VAL A 226 9.18 -16.27 -28.12
N GLN A 227 8.13 -16.67 -28.85
CA GLN A 227 7.84 -18.07 -29.14
C GLN A 227 9.02 -18.74 -29.86
N GLY A 228 9.62 -18.06 -30.84
CA GLY A 228 10.80 -18.55 -31.57
C GLY A 228 12.00 -18.76 -30.65
N TYR A 229 12.26 -17.85 -29.71
CA TYR A 229 13.32 -18.02 -28.71
C TYR A 229 13.07 -19.21 -27.80
N VAL A 230 11.88 -19.32 -27.21
CA VAL A 230 11.51 -20.44 -26.33
C VAL A 230 11.63 -21.78 -27.09
N GLN A 231 11.21 -21.83 -28.35
CA GLN A 231 11.32 -23.04 -29.18
C GLN A 231 12.78 -23.39 -29.53
N LYS A 232 13.65 -22.42 -29.81
CA LYS A 232 15.08 -22.66 -30.08
C LYS A 232 15.78 -23.25 -28.86
N THR A 233 15.53 -22.69 -27.67
CA THR A 233 16.11 -23.18 -26.41
C THR A 233 15.61 -24.59 -26.08
N ASN A 234 14.36 -24.91 -26.43
CA ASN A 234 13.78 -26.25 -26.25
C ASN A 234 14.23 -27.27 -27.31
N GLY A 235 14.44 -26.83 -28.57
CA GLY A 235 14.83 -27.68 -29.69
C GLY A 235 16.25 -28.25 -29.59
N GLN A 236 17.07 -27.73 -28.67
CA GLN A 236 18.35 -28.32 -28.30
C GLN A 236 18.22 -29.43 -27.23
N ALA A 237 17.06 -29.57 -26.58
CA ALA A 237 16.89 -30.43 -25.41
C ALA A 237 16.04 -31.69 -25.61
N ASN A 238 15.26 -31.87 -26.69
CA ASN A 238 14.72 -33.18 -27.10
C ASN A 238 13.93 -33.11 -28.42
N SER A 239 14.30 -33.95 -29.39
CA SER A 239 13.42 -34.40 -30.48
C SER A 239 12.35 -35.34 -29.93
N ALA A 240 11.26 -34.77 -29.41
CA ALA A 240 10.04 -35.51 -29.08
C ALA A 240 8.83 -34.75 -29.63
N GLU A 241 7.92 -35.51 -30.23
CA GLU A 241 6.70 -35.08 -30.94
C GLU A 241 5.87 -34.03 -30.18
N PRO A 242 5.11 -33.18 -30.89
CA PRO A 242 4.29 -32.16 -30.26
C PRO A 242 3.13 -32.81 -29.48
N GLN A 243 3.24 -32.84 -28.15
CA GLN A 243 2.09 -33.10 -27.28
C GLN A 243 1.02 -32.02 -27.50
N GLN A 244 -0.05 -32.40 -28.20
CA GLN A 244 -1.15 -31.52 -28.64
C GLN A 244 -2.14 -31.11 -27.52
N ASP A 245 -1.92 -31.52 -26.27
CA ASP A 245 -2.87 -31.31 -25.16
C ASP A 245 -2.46 -30.26 -24.10
N GLN A 246 -1.37 -29.52 -24.30
CA GLN A 246 -1.08 -28.36 -23.46
C GLN A 246 -1.66 -27.11 -24.09
N ALA A 247 -2.66 -26.51 -23.43
CA ALA A 247 -3.23 -25.22 -23.78
C ALA A 247 -2.10 -24.25 -24.19
N ARG A 248 -2.21 -23.66 -25.39
CA ARG A 248 -1.16 -22.80 -25.96
C ARG A 248 -0.75 -21.76 -24.89
N PRO A 249 0.52 -21.74 -24.46
CA PRO A 249 0.94 -20.85 -23.38
C PRO A 249 0.70 -19.39 -23.78
N ASP A 250 0.06 -18.62 -22.89
CA ASP A 250 -0.07 -17.18 -23.04
C ASP A 250 1.29 -16.52 -22.73
N TYR A 251 2.11 -16.38 -23.77
CA TYR A 251 3.44 -15.77 -23.66
C TYR A 251 3.38 -14.31 -23.17
N TRP A 252 2.26 -13.60 -23.35
CA TRP A 252 2.12 -12.23 -22.84
C TRP A 252 1.98 -12.23 -21.32
N GLN A 253 1.09 -13.05 -20.78
CA GLN A 253 0.96 -13.21 -19.32
C GLN A 253 2.25 -13.76 -18.70
N GLN A 254 2.93 -14.70 -19.35
CA GLN A 254 4.22 -15.19 -18.88
C GLN A 254 5.30 -14.11 -18.89
N THR A 255 5.31 -13.23 -19.91
CA THR A 255 6.23 -12.09 -19.98
C THR A 255 6.05 -11.20 -18.76
N LEU A 256 4.81 -10.81 -18.47
CA LEU A 256 4.49 -9.98 -17.30
C LEU A 256 4.82 -10.71 -15.99
N GLY A 257 4.53 -12.01 -15.90
CA GLY A 257 4.89 -12.85 -14.76
C GLY A 257 6.39 -12.81 -14.49
N VAL A 258 7.22 -13.10 -15.49
CA VAL A 258 8.70 -13.07 -15.36
C VAL A 258 9.19 -11.69 -14.94
N LEU A 259 8.70 -10.62 -15.58
CA LEU A 259 9.11 -9.25 -15.27
C LEU A 259 8.68 -8.80 -13.87
N SER A 260 7.50 -9.24 -13.40
CA SER A 260 6.97 -8.92 -12.08
C SER A 260 7.78 -9.53 -10.92
N THR A 261 8.55 -10.59 -11.16
CA THR A 261 9.43 -11.20 -10.15
C THR A 261 10.73 -10.43 -9.91
N ARG A 262 11.08 -9.50 -10.80
CA ARG A 262 12.30 -8.71 -10.64
C ARG A 262 12.24 -7.83 -9.39
N PRO A 263 13.37 -7.64 -8.70
CA PRO A 263 13.41 -6.79 -7.52
C PRO A 263 12.95 -5.37 -7.86
N LEU A 264 12.24 -4.76 -6.92
CA LEU A 264 11.78 -3.38 -7.04
C LEU A 264 12.94 -2.44 -6.79
N GLU A 265 13.21 -1.56 -7.73
CA GLU A 265 14.15 -0.47 -7.50
C GLU A 265 13.48 0.60 -6.60
N ARG A 266 14.11 0.96 -5.49
CA ARG A 266 13.56 1.94 -4.53
C ARG A 266 13.67 3.36 -5.06
N SER A 267 12.59 4.13 -4.99
CA SER A 267 12.63 5.56 -5.30
C SER A 267 13.18 6.35 -4.12
N VAL A 268 13.97 7.39 -4.41
CA VAL A 268 14.41 8.35 -3.39
C VAL A 268 13.31 9.39 -3.26
N VAL A 269 12.61 9.40 -2.13
CA VAL A 269 11.46 10.28 -1.91
C VAL A 269 11.75 11.24 -0.76
N SER A 270 11.38 12.52 -0.94
CA SER A 270 11.45 13.55 0.09
C SER A 270 10.13 13.67 0.84
N TYR A 271 10.18 14.14 2.09
CA TYR A 271 8.98 14.48 2.86
C TYR A 271 8.19 15.60 2.18
N THR A 272 6.87 15.41 2.00
CA THR A 272 6.00 16.38 1.31
C THR A 272 4.83 16.87 2.20
N GLY A 273 5.02 16.97 3.52
CA GLY A 273 4.02 17.59 4.42
C GLY A 273 2.94 16.65 4.97
N GLN A 274 3.18 15.35 5.02
CA GLN A 274 2.23 14.38 5.58
C GLN A 274 2.17 14.46 7.12
N GLU A 275 0.96 14.54 7.71
CA GLU A 275 0.76 14.65 9.18
C GLU A 275 1.33 15.94 9.82
N ARG A 276 1.37 17.04 9.05
CA ARG A 276 1.84 18.40 9.44
C ARG A 276 3.37 18.50 9.58
N SER A 277 4.05 17.60 10.30
CA SER A 277 5.53 17.56 10.40
C SER A 277 6.10 16.14 10.23
N GLU A 278 7.39 16.06 9.88
CA GLU A 278 8.08 14.76 9.80
C GLU A 278 8.17 14.10 11.19
N ASP A 279 8.38 14.90 12.24
CA ASP A 279 8.49 14.41 13.61
C ASP A 279 7.19 13.72 14.10
N THR A 280 6.03 14.35 13.87
CA THR A 280 4.73 13.75 14.25
C THR A 280 4.43 12.48 13.46
N LEU A 281 4.86 12.43 12.19
CA LEU A 281 4.76 11.22 11.39
C LEU A 281 5.65 10.12 11.96
N MET A 282 6.90 10.43 12.32
CA MET A 282 7.84 9.47 12.91
C MET A 282 7.34 8.93 14.25
N GLU A 283 6.80 9.78 15.14
CA GLU A 283 6.18 9.34 16.40
C GLU A 283 4.99 8.39 16.17
N LYS A 284 4.12 8.69 15.20
CA LYS A 284 3.00 7.81 14.83
C LYS A 284 3.47 6.50 14.19
N LEU A 285 4.51 6.54 13.36
CA LEU A 285 5.11 5.33 12.79
C LEU A 285 5.78 4.48 13.87
N GLN A 286 6.44 5.11 14.84
CA GLN A 286 7.04 4.41 15.97
C GLN A 286 5.96 3.79 16.85
N SER A 287 4.89 4.50 17.20
CA SER A 287 3.78 3.92 17.97
C SER A 287 3.04 2.80 17.22
N LEU A 288 2.96 2.87 15.89
CA LEU A 288 2.47 1.78 15.04
C LEU A 288 3.39 0.55 15.14
N ALA A 289 4.70 0.75 15.05
CA ALA A 289 5.70 -0.30 15.07
C ALA A 289 5.90 -0.92 16.47
N THR A 290 5.88 -0.11 17.53
CA THR A 290 5.89 -0.52 18.94
C THR A 290 4.52 -0.96 19.44
N ARG A 291 3.48 -0.90 18.59
CA ARG A 291 2.16 -1.51 18.80
C ARG A 291 1.32 -0.88 19.91
N GLN A 292 1.64 0.36 20.27
CA GLN A 292 0.97 1.15 21.32
C GLN A 292 -0.29 1.90 20.82
N MET A 293 -0.51 1.97 19.50
CA MET A 293 -1.69 2.63 18.94
C MET A 293 -2.99 1.85 19.22
N ALA A 294 -4.07 2.58 19.50
CA ALA A 294 -5.41 2.01 19.59
C ALA A 294 -5.91 1.52 18.22
N GLU A 295 -6.83 0.55 18.21
CA GLU A 295 -7.32 -0.10 16.97
C GLU A 295 -7.89 0.88 15.93
N ASP A 296 -8.70 1.85 16.37
CA ASP A 296 -9.31 2.84 15.47
C ASP A 296 -8.26 3.79 14.89
N GLU A 297 -7.31 4.22 15.72
CA GLU A 297 -6.23 5.12 15.34
C GLU A 297 -5.26 4.43 14.37
N GLU A 298 -4.90 3.19 14.67
CA GLU A 298 -4.08 2.34 13.80
C GLU A 298 -4.72 2.19 12.42
N THR A 299 -6.04 1.97 12.38
CA THR A 299 -6.77 1.79 11.11
C THR A 299 -6.88 3.08 10.31
N ARG A 300 -7.15 4.21 10.97
CA ARG A 300 -7.19 5.53 10.32
C ARG A 300 -5.80 5.92 9.81
N PHE A 301 -4.77 5.77 10.65
CA PHE A 301 -3.40 6.11 10.30
C PHE A 301 -2.87 5.23 9.16
N TRP A 302 -3.09 3.91 9.21
CA TRP A 302 -2.76 3.01 8.10
C TRP A 302 -3.44 3.47 6.80
N GLY A 303 -4.72 3.83 6.87
CA GLY A 303 -5.45 4.41 5.75
C GLY A 303 -4.78 5.68 5.20
N ASN A 304 -4.41 6.62 6.08
CA ASN A 304 -3.76 7.88 5.68
C ASN A 304 -2.41 7.65 4.98
N ILE A 305 -1.60 6.69 5.44
CA ILE A 305 -0.28 6.43 4.84
C ILE A 305 -0.34 5.57 3.57
N THR A 306 -1.41 4.79 3.36
CA THR A 306 -1.48 3.83 2.24
C THR A 306 -2.46 4.21 1.14
N LYS A 307 -3.47 5.03 1.44
CA LYS A 307 -4.54 5.40 0.51
C LYS A 307 -4.07 6.47 -0.45
N ILE A 308 -4.25 6.19 -1.73
CA ILE A 308 -3.95 7.12 -2.82
C ILE A 308 -5.24 7.89 -3.15
N HIS A 309 -5.15 9.23 -3.15
CA HIS A 309 -6.22 10.13 -3.58
C HIS A 309 -5.96 10.67 -4.98
N ASP A 310 -5.66 9.78 -5.93
CA ASP A 310 -5.41 10.19 -7.30
C ASP A 310 -6.75 10.33 -8.03
N SER A 311 -7.12 11.57 -8.33
CA SER A 311 -7.95 11.84 -9.50
C SER A 311 -7.01 12.00 -10.69
N GLU A 312 -7.44 11.58 -11.88
CA GLU A 312 -6.69 11.67 -13.15
C GLU A 312 -6.25 13.12 -13.51
N HIS A 313 -6.70 14.11 -12.73
CA HIS A 313 -6.50 15.55 -12.94
C HIS A 313 -5.71 16.21 -11.79
N SER A 314 -5.29 15.45 -10.77
CA SER A 314 -4.44 15.97 -9.70
C SER A 314 -3.02 16.15 -10.23
N GLY A 315 -2.69 17.39 -10.61
CA GLY A 315 -1.34 17.79 -10.98
C GLY A 315 -0.32 17.31 -9.94
N MET A 316 0.67 16.56 -10.41
CA MET A 316 1.70 15.85 -9.65
C MET A 316 1.16 14.71 -8.77
N TRP A 317 1.56 13.49 -9.11
CA TRP A 317 1.26 12.22 -8.43
C TRP A 317 1.95 12.05 -7.07
N THR A 318 2.01 13.14 -6.30
CA THR A 318 2.65 13.28 -4.98
C THR A 318 2.06 12.36 -3.91
N SER A 319 0.90 11.78 -4.15
CA SER A 319 0.23 10.83 -3.26
C SER A 319 1.04 9.53 -3.11
N HIS A 320 1.61 9.03 -4.20
CA HIS A 320 2.42 7.82 -4.22
C HIS A 320 3.74 8.04 -3.49
N GLU A 321 4.37 9.19 -3.72
CA GLU A 321 5.58 9.64 -3.02
C GLU A 321 5.36 9.69 -1.50
N ARG A 322 4.29 10.36 -1.04
CA ARG A 322 3.93 10.40 0.39
C ARG A 322 3.83 9.00 1.02
N ALA A 323 3.10 8.12 0.35
CA ALA A 323 2.91 6.74 0.82
C ALA A 323 4.22 5.97 0.87
N ILE A 324 5.05 6.07 -0.19
CA ILE A 324 6.35 5.41 -0.27
C ILE A 324 7.28 5.93 0.83
N PHE A 325 7.35 7.24 1.04
CA PHE A 325 8.16 7.84 2.12
C PHE A 325 7.79 7.26 3.48
N SER A 326 6.50 7.28 3.83
CA SER A 326 6.00 6.75 5.11
C SER A 326 6.34 5.26 5.30
N LEU A 327 6.18 4.45 4.24
CA LEU A 327 6.46 3.02 4.28
C LEU A 327 7.97 2.72 4.33
N GLN A 328 8.82 3.51 3.68
CA GLN A 328 10.27 3.38 3.77
C GLN A 328 10.75 3.66 5.20
N ARG A 329 10.20 4.72 5.84
CA ARG A 329 10.48 5.02 7.25
C ARG A 329 9.98 3.93 8.18
N LEU A 330 8.76 3.40 7.95
CA LEU A 330 8.23 2.29 8.73
C LEU A 330 9.11 1.03 8.62
N SER A 331 9.56 0.68 7.41
CA SER A 331 10.45 -0.46 7.18
C SER A 331 11.78 -0.30 7.92
N ALA A 332 12.33 0.92 7.99
CA ALA A 332 13.54 1.19 8.76
C ALA A 332 13.29 0.99 10.26
N ILE A 333 12.23 1.60 10.81
CA ILE A 333 11.87 1.46 12.23
C ILE A 333 11.66 -0.02 12.59
N LEU A 334 10.97 -0.80 11.75
CA LEU A 334 10.73 -2.23 12.00
C LEU A 334 12.00 -3.08 12.01
N LYS A 335 13.03 -2.67 11.24
CA LYS A 335 14.34 -3.33 11.25
C LYS A 335 15.15 -3.00 12.49
N ASP A 336 14.95 -1.83 13.07
CA ASP A 336 15.67 -1.34 14.25
C ASP A 336 15.03 -1.80 15.58
N ILE A 337 13.76 -2.24 15.57
CA ILE A 337 13.09 -2.73 16.77
C ILE A 337 13.72 -4.03 17.26
N ASP A 338 14.06 -4.06 18.55
CA ASP A 338 14.49 -5.28 19.21
C ASP A 338 13.37 -6.33 19.22
N GLN A 339 13.68 -7.51 18.68
CA GLN A 339 12.78 -8.65 18.59
C GLN A 339 13.14 -9.77 19.55
N SER A 340 14.02 -9.50 20.52
CA SER A 340 14.37 -10.43 21.58
C SER A 340 13.12 -10.79 22.39
N ASP A 341 13.09 -12.05 22.86
CA ASP A 341 11.97 -12.54 23.67
C ASP A 341 11.85 -11.74 24.98
N ASP A 342 12.98 -11.35 25.58
CA ASP A 342 13.05 -10.51 26.79
C ASP A 342 12.40 -9.13 26.57
N ALA A 343 12.70 -8.45 25.46
CA ALA A 343 12.12 -7.14 25.16
C ALA A 343 10.61 -7.23 24.89
N ILE A 344 10.16 -8.32 24.26
CA ILE A 344 8.73 -8.58 24.02
C ILE A 344 8.02 -8.82 25.35
N GLU A 345 8.60 -9.63 26.23
CA GLU A 345 8.04 -9.93 27.54
C GLU A 345 7.98 -8.69 28.43
N GLU A 346 9.04 -7.87 28.48
CA GLU A 346 9.04 -6.60 29.22
C GLU A 346 7.95 -5.65 28.70
N ASN A 347 7.75 -5.57 27.39
CA ASN A 347 6.70 -4.76 26.81
C ASN A 347 5.31 -5.25 27.21
N LEU A 348 5.05 -6.56 27.16
CA LEU A 348 3.81 -7.15 27.62
C LEU A 348 3.58 -6.88 29.11
N ARG A 349 4.62 -7.06 29.94
CA ARG A 349 4.60 -6.76 31.37
C ARG A 349 4.20 -5.30 31.64
N SER A 350 4.79 -4.35 30.90
CA SER A 350 4.45 -2.93 31.03
C SER A 350 2.98 -2.61 30.75
N ARG A 351 2.29 -3.40 29.91
CA ARG A 351 0.88 -3.20 29.55
C ARG A 351 -0.10 -3.84 30.52
N ILE A 352 0.36 -4.82 31.30
CA ILE A 352 -0.46 -5.59 32.26
C ILE A 352 -0.31 -5.13 33.70
N THR A 353 0.73 -4.33 34.02
CA THR A 353 0.88 -3.71 35.34
C THR A 353 -0.35 -2.87 35.65
N PRO A 354 -0.98 -3.04 36.82
CA PRO A 354 -2.10 -2.19 37.22
C PRO A 354 -1.65 -0.73 37.23
N PRO A 355 -2.52 0.21 36.83
CA PRO A 355 -2.28 1.61 37.15
C PRO A 355 -2.12 1.68 38.66
N SER A 356 -0.95 2.09 39.14
CA SER A 356 -0.72 2.15 40.57
C SER A 356 -1.77 3.10 41.16
N LEU A 357 -2.37 2.73 42.30
CA LEU A 357 -3.19 3.60 43.14
C LEU A 357 -2.45 4.89 43.59
N ALA A 358 -1.21 5.12 43.13
CA ALA A 358 -0.35 6.24 43.46
C ALA A 358 -0.34 7.36 42.39
N GLU A 359 -0.98 7.18 41.23
CA GLU A 359 -1.29 8.27 40.30
C GLU A 359 -2.78 8.68 40.40
N GLN A 360 -3.31 8.69 41.62
CA GLN A 360 -4.27 9.73 42.01
C GLN A 360 -3.46 10.92 42.57
N LEU A 361 -2.64 11.55 41.72
CA LEU A 361 -2.74 13.01 41.74
C LEU A 361 -4.18 13.28 41.31
N PRO A 362 -4.94 14.11 42.04
CA PRO A 362 -6.19 14.59 41.49
C PRO A 362 -5.85 15.07 40.08
N GLU A 363 -6.56 14.58 39.06
CA GLU A 363 -6.77 15.44 37.91
C GLU A 363 -7.08 16.81 38.51
N PRO A 364 -6.40 17.91 38.12
CA PRO A 364 -6.89 19.21 38.53
C PRO A 364 -8.35 19.17 38.15
N GLU A 365 -9.24 19.26 39.14
CA GLU A 365 -10.67 19.26 38.93
C GLU A 365 -10.87 20.13 37.70
N GLN A 366 -11.20 19.50 36.56
CA GLN A 366 -11.89 20.27 35.55
C GLN A 366 -13.07 20.76 36.36
N PRO A 367 -13.21 22.09 36.57
CA PRO A 367 -14.33 22.57 37.34
C PRO A 367 -15.52 21.85 36.74
N GLU A 368 -16.30 21.17 37.58
CA GLU A 368 -17.63 20.78 37.20
C GLU A 368 -18.22 22.06 36.62
N GLU A 369 -18.28 22.16 35.29
CA GLU A 369 -19.10 23.13 34.63
C GLU A 369 -20.51 22.68 35.00
N THR A 370 -20.92 23.10 36.21
CA THR A 370 -22.30 23.40 36.52
C THR A 370 -22.80 24.07 35.26
N GLY A 371 -23.69 23.38 34.54
CA GLY A 371 -24.12 23.75 33.21
C GLY A 371 -24.79 25.11 33.20
N GLU A 372 -24.00 26.17 33.28
CA GLU A 372 -24.37 27.52 32.93
C GLU A 372 -24.21 27.56 31.42
N LEU A 373 -25.34 27.53 30.73
CA LEU A 373 -25.44 27.80 29.31
C LEU A 373 -24.56 29.00 28.98
N SER A 374 -23.58 28.83 28.08
CA SER A 374 -22.73 29.96 27.65
C SER A 374 -23.59 31.14 27.21
N GLU A 375 -23.10 32.37 27.34
CA GLU A 375 -23.84 33.57 26.93
C GLU A 375 -24.33 33.50 25.47
N GLU A 376 -23.61 32.76 24.62
CA GLU A 376 -24.03 32.46 23.24
C GLU A 376 -25.24 31.50 23.20
N ALA A 377 -25.28 30.47 24.05
CA ALA A 377 -26.41 29.55 24.18
C ALA A 377 -27.64 30.24 24.81
N LEU A 378 -27.45 31.13 25.79
CA LEU A 378 -28.50 32.00 26.32
C LEU A 378 -29.03 32.97 25.26
N GLY A 379 -28.15 33.54 24.42
CA GLY A 379 -28.53 34.40 23.30
C GLY A 379 -29.33 33.67 22.23
N VAL A 380 -29.02 32.40 21.95
CA VAL A 380 -29.80 31.54 21.04
C VAL A 380 -31.17 31.21 21.63
N LEU A 381 -31.24 30.89 22.92
CA LEU A 381 -32.52 30.63 23.60
C LEU A 381 -33.40 31.89 23.68
N GLN A 382 -32.85 33.08 23.94
CA GLN A 382 -33.60 34.33 23.91
C GLN A 382 -34.15 34.65 22.51
N LYS A 383 -33.37 34.38 21.44
CA LYS A 383 -33.86 34.55 20.06
C LYS A 383 -35.00 33.59 19.72
N LEU A 384 -34.93 32.34 20.19
CA LEU A 384 -35.99 31.35 20.01
C LEU A 384 -37.26 31.69 20.80
N VAL A 385 -37.13 32.29 21.99
CA VAL A 385 -38.28 32.80 22.76
C VAL A 385 -38.90 34.03 22.09
N GLY A 386 -38.09 34.94 21.56
CA GLY A 386 -38.58 36.12 20.81
C GLY A 386 -39.31 35.77 19.51
N GLU A 387 -38.84 34.77 18.75
CA GLU A 387 -39.51 34.32 17.52
C GLU A 387 -40.85 33.61 17.75
N LEU A 388 -41.10 33.09 18.96
CA LEU A 388 -42.39 32.49 19.34
C LEU A 388 -43.43 33.55 19.73
N ASP A 389 -42.99 34.68 20.29
CA ASP A 389 -43.89 35.79 20.66
C ASP A 389 -44.30 36.67 19.46
N ASP A 390 -43.42 36.83 18.46
CA ASP A 390 -43.76 37.58 17.23
C ASP A 390 -44.79 36.86 16.33
N LYS A 391 -45.00 35.55 16.51
CA LYS A 391 -46.04 34.79 15.79
C LYS A 391 -47.40 34.78 16.49
N ARG A 392 -47.55 35.44 17.64
CA ARG A 392 -48.82 35.58 18.38
C ARG A 392 -49.39 37.01 18.39
N ARG A 393 -48.79 37.93 17.65
CA ARG A 393 -49.36 39.25 17.34
C ARG A 393 -49.54 39.42 15.83
N ASN A 394 -50.58 38.79 15.32
CA ASN A 394 -51.40 39.27 14.19
C ASN A 394 -52.82 38.74 14.36
#